data_AF-A0A183JRJ9-F1
#
_entry.id   AF-A0A183JRJ9-F1
#
_cell.length_a   1.000
_cell.length_b   1.000
_cell.length_c   1.000
_cell.angle_alpha   90.00
_cell.angle_beta   90.00
_cell.angle_gamma   90.00
#
_symmetry.space_group_name_H-M   'P 1'
#
loop_
_entity.id
_entity.type
_entity.pdbx_description
1 polymer ?
#
loop_
_entity_poly.entity_id
_entity_poly.type
_entity_poly.pdbx_seq_one_letter_code
_entity_poly.pdbx_strand_id
1 'polypeptide(L)'
;MPSKQAQEAFIGWESHELRIFKASFKTQKEGIAMNVIQCYAPTNDYNEDAKDQFNDRLQSIIEMCPTKDLTILMGDFNDKVGMDNTDYEDIIGRHELTGRKERKW
;
A
#
# COMPACT_ATOMS: atom_id res chain seq x y z
N MET A 1 -22.29 0.88 8.56
CA MET A 1 -22.29 -0.42 7.86
C MET A 1 -22.13 -0.16 6.36
N PRO A 2 -21.35 -0.98 5.63
CA PRO A 2 -21.20 -0.82 4.17
C PRO A 2 -22.54 -0.97 3.45
N SER A 3 -22.71 -0.26 2.33
CA SER A 3 -23.93 -0.33 1.51
C SER A 3 -24.13 -1.75 0.95
N LYS A 4 -25.37 -2.09 0.58
CA LYS A 4 -25.67 -3.40 -0.03
C LYS A 4 -24.83 -3.64 -1.29
N GLN A 5 -24.65 -2.60 -2.12
CA GLN A 5 -23.81 -2.65 -3.31
C GLN A 5 -22.34 -2.96 -2.97
N ALA A 6 -21.80 -2.34 -1.92
CA ALA A 6 -20.43 -2.60 -1.48
C ALA A 6 -20.26 -4.04 -0.97
N GLN A 7 -21.27 -4.60 -0.30
CA GLN A 7 -21.27 -5.99 0.17
C GLN A 7 -21.35 -6.98 -0.99
N GLU A 8 -22.17 -6.70 -2.01
CA GLU A 8 -22.29 -7.55 -3.22
C GLU A 8 -21.04 -7.50 -4.10
N ALA A 9 -20.35 -6.36 -4.13
CA ALA A 9 -19.08 -6.21 -4.83
C ALA A 9 -17.94 -6.93 -4.10
N PHE A 10 -18.00 -7.08 -2.78
CA PHE A 10 -16.92 -7.70 -2.02
C PHE A 10 -16.74 -9.18 -2.40
N ILE A 11 -15.51 -9.56 -2.79
CA ILE A 11 -15.14 -10.94 -3.16
C ILE A 11 -14.52 -11.65 -1.97
N GLY A 12 -13.56 -10.99 -1.31
CA GLY A 12 -12.76 -11.58 -0.26
C GLY A 12 -11.67 -10.64 0.23
N TRP A 13 -11.11 -10.96 1.39
CA TRP A 13 -9.97 -10.25 1.95
C TRP A 13 -8.98 -11.24 2.52
N GLU A 14 -7.71 -10.85 2.52
CA GLU A 14 -6.60 -11.61 3.10
C GLU A 14 -5.68 -10.64 3.86
N SER A 15 -5.23 -11.06 5.03
CA SER A 15 -4.21 -10.36 5.81
C SER A 15 -2.90 -11.10 5.62
N HIS A 16 -1.89 -10.36 5.16
CA HIS A 16 -0.53 -10.81 5.06
C HIS A 16 0.25 -10.08 6.16
N GLU A 17 0.20 -10.67 7.36
CA GLU A 17 0.67 -10.06 8.61
C GLU A 17 -0.19 -8.87 9.10
N LEU A 18 0.18 -8.32 10.26
CA LEU A 18 -0.50 -7.16 10.86
C LEU A 18 -0.44 -5.89 10.00
N ARG A 19 0.46 -5.86 9.00
CA ARG A 19 0.85 -4.64 8.28
C ARG A 19 0.44 -4.60 6.82
N ILE A 20 0.00 -5.72 6.22
CA ILE A 20 -0.48 -5.74 4.84
C ILE A 20 -1.86 -6.40 4.80
N PHE A 21 -2.82 -5.68 4.24
CA PHE A 21 -4.19 -6.14 4.05
C PHE A 21 -4.55 -6.00 2.57
N LYS A 22 -5.11 -7.05 1.99
CA LYS A 22 -5.64 -7.02 0.63
C LYS A 22 -7.11 -7.35 0.65
N ALA A 23 -7.91 -6.57 -0.06
CA ALA A 23 -9.30 -6.86 -0.33
C ALA A 23 -9.57 -6.83 -1.84
N SER A 24 -10.38 -7.77 -2.30
CA SER A 24 -10.78 -7.88 -3.70
C SER A 24 -12.27 -7.57 -3.86
N PHE A 25 -12.60 -6.83 -4.91
CA PHE A 25 -13.95 -6.39 -5.23
C PHE A 25 -14.27 -6.64 -6.70
N LYS A 26 -15.52 -6.96 -7.00
CA LYS A 26 -16.05 -7.03 -8.37
C LYS A 26 -16.14 -5.62 -8.92
N THR A 27 -15.69 -5.43 -10.15
CA THR A 27 -15.94 -4.20 -10.89
C THR A 27 -17.19 -4.34 -11.76
N GLN A 28 -17.65 -3.24 -12.35
CA GLN A 28 -18.73 -3.29 -13.35
C GLN A 28 -18.29 -3.97 -14.65
N LYS A 29 -16.99 -4.07 -14.90
CA LYS A 29 -16.46 -4.74 -16.10
C LYS A 29 -16.31 -6.23 -15.82
N GLU A 30 -17.05 -7.04 -16.56
CA GLU A 30 -17.03 -8.49 -16.41
C GLU A 30 -15.62 -9.07 -16.58
N GLY A 31 -15.27 -10.00 -15.72
CA GLY A 31 -13.96 -10.66 -15.73
C GLY A 31 -12.80 -9.83 -15.17
N ILE A 32 -13.05 -8.59 -14.70
CA ILE A 32 -12.07 -7.71 -14.04
C ILE A 32 -12.45 -7.51 -12.58
N ALA A 33 -11.52 -7.84 -11.68
CA ALA A 33 -11.60 -7.49 -10.28
C ALA A 33 -10.79 -6.21 -9.98
N MET A 34 -11.08 -5.61 -8.82
CA MET A 34 -10.29 -4.55 -8.22
C MET A 34 -9.69 -5.08 -6.92
N ASN A 35 -8.37 -5.05 -6.81
CA ASN A 35 -7.62 -5.36 -5.61
C ASN A 35 -7.21 -4.05 -4.94
N VAL A 36 -7.50 -3.91 -3.66
CA VAL A 36 -7.02 -2.82 -2.82
C VAL A 36 -6.04 -3.43 -1.83
N ILE A 37 -4.78 -3.05 -1.93
CA ILE A 37 -3.72 -3.45 -1.01
C ILE A 37 -3.43 -2.24 -0.13
N GLN A 38 -3.75 -2.37 1.16
CA GLN A 38 -3.40 -1.39 2.17
C GLN A 38 -2.20 -1.89 2.96
N CYS A 39 -1.17 -1.07 3.10
CA CYS A 39 0.00 -1.43 3.89
C CYS A 39 0.42 -0.34 4.89
N TYR A 40 1.08 -0.78 5.96
CA TYR A 40 1.69 0.07 6.97
C TYR A 40 3.14 -0.36 7.19
N ALA A 41 4.06 0.34 6.55
CA ALA A 41 5.46 -0.03 6.54
C ALA A 41 6.11 0.01 7.94
N PRO A 42 7.19 -0.77 8.15
CA PRO A 42 8.00 -0.69 9.35
C PRO A 42 8.47 0.75 9.65
N THR A 43 8.58 1.09 10.94
CA THR A 43 9.13 2.39 11.35
C THR A 43 10.64 2.43 11.10
N ASN A 44 11.24 3.62 11.13
CA ASN A 44 12.68 3.77 10.92
C ASN A 44 13.55 2.95 11.88
N ASP A 45 13.02 2.62 13.06
CA ASP A 45 13.71 1.88 14.12
C ASP A 45 13.85 0.37 13.82
N TYR A 46 13.22 -0.13 12.77
CA TYR A 46 13.41 -1.50 12.29
C TYR A 46 14.76 -1.65 11.59
N ASN A 47 15.39 -2.82 11.72
CA ASN A 47 16.59 -3.15 10.96
C ASN A 47 16.30 -3.18 9.45
N GLU A 48 17.34 -2.95 8.64
CA GLU A 48 17.22 -2.91 7.18
C GLU A 48 16.68 -4.23 6.63
N ASP A 49 17.16 -5.38 7.13
CA ASP A 49 16.67 -6.69 6.73
C ASP A 49 15.15 -6.88 6.87
N ALA A 50 14.54 -6.36 7.95
CA ALA A 50 13.08 -6.47 8.12
C ALA A 50 12.31 -5.51 7.19
N LYS A 51 12.91 -4.39 6.78
CA LYS A 51 12.32 -3.49 5.78
C LYS A 51 12.39 -4.12 4.40
N ASP A 52 13.52 -4.72 4.05
CA ASP A 52 13.69 -5.45 2.79
C ASP A 52 12.73 -6.64 2.70
N GLN A 53 12.62 -7.43 3.77
CA GLN A 53 11.67 -8.53 3.84
C GLN A 53 10.22 -8.06 3.67
N PHE A 54 9.86 -6.92 4.26
CA PHE A 54 8.54 -6.33 4.08
C PHE A 54 8.29 -5.91 2.62
N ASN A 55 9.28 -5.27 1.99
CA ASN A 55 9.20 -4.82 0.61
C ASN A 55 9.11 -6.00 -0.37
N ASP A 56 9.95 -7.02 -0.22
CA ASP A 56 9.90 -8.24 -1.03
C ASP A 56 8.55 -8.95 -0.91
N ARG A 57 7.99 -8.98 0.30
CA ARG A 57 6.67 -9.58 0.55
C ARG A 57 5.57 -8.77 -0.12
N LEU A 58 5.58 -7.45 0.04
CA LEU A 58 4.62 -6.56 -0.60
C LEU A 58 4.66 -6.70 -2.13
N GLN A 59 5.86 -6.75 -2.71
CA GLN A 59 6.05 -6.99 -4.13
C GLN A 59 5.45 -8.32 -4.55
N SER A 60 5.68 -9.41 -3.79
CA SER A 60 5.08 -10.71 -4.09
C SER A 60 3.55 -10.68 -4.11
N ILE A 61 2.91 -9.93 -3.21
CA ILE A 61 1.45 -9.80 -3.14
C ILE A 61 0.91 -9.06 -4.36
N ILE A 62 1.63 -8.02 -4.81
CA ILE A 62 1.31 -7.26 -6.04
C ILE A 62 1.46 -8.17 -7.27
N GLU A 63 2.54 -8.95 -7.35
CA GLU A 63 2.79 -9.88 -8.46
C GLU A 63 1.79 -11.03 -8.50
N MET A 64 1.23 -11.43 -7.36
CA MET A 64 0.14 -12.41 -7.28
C MET A 64 -1.20 -11.86 -7.79
N CYS A 65 -1.36 -10.54 -7.94
CA CYS A 65 -2.58 -9.96 -8.52
C CYS A 65 -2.57 -10.14 -10.04
N PRO A 66 -3.64 -10.67 -10.66
CA PRO A 66 -3.70 -10.82 -12.11
C PRO A 66 -3.53 -9.48 -12.83
N THR A 67 -2.66 -9.41 -13.85
CA THR A 67 -2.37 -8.18 -14.61
C THR A 67 -3.60 -7.56 -15.28
N LYS A 68 -4.63 -8.37 -15.57
CA LYS A 68 -5.91 -7.90 -16.13
C LYS A 68 -6.77 -7.14 -15.11
N ASP A 69 -6.52 -7.34 -13.82
CA ASP A 69 -7.28 -6.75 -12.73
C ASP A 69 -6.69 -5.40 -12.33
N LEU A 70 -7.54 -4.51 -11.85
CA LEU A 70 -7.08 -3.23 -11.31
C LEU A 70 -6.47 -3.47 -9.93
N THR A 71 -5.24 -3.02 -9.69
CA THR A 71 -4.61 -3.08 -8.37
C THR A 71 -4.30 -1.68 -7.88
N ILE A 72 -4.88 -1.31 -6.74
CA ILE A 72 -4.64 -0.06 -6.03
C ILE A 72 -3.79 -0.39 -4.82
N LEU A 73 -2.55 0.06 -4.84
CA LEU A 73 -1.65 0.02 -3.70
C LEU A 73 -1.76 1.34 -2.93
N MET A 74 -2.02 1.29 -1.64
CA MET A 74 -2.19 2.46 -0.79
C MET A 74 -1.71 2.19 0.64
N GLY A 75 -1.51 3.25 1.41
CA GLY A 75 -1.12 3.13 2.83
C GLY A 75 -0.03 4.11 3.23
N ASP A 76 0.58 3.85 4.38
CA ASP A 76 1.74 4.59 4.87
C ASP A 76 2.98 3.74 4.61
N PHE A 77 3.75 4.13 3.60
CA PHE A 77 4.99 3.46 3.24
C PHE A 77 6.15 3.86 4.15
N ASN A 78 6.01 4.93 4.94
CA ASN A 78 7.03 5.49 5.84
C ASN A 78 8.45 5.55 5.20
N ASP A 79 8.52 5.56 3.87
CA ASP A 79 9.74 5.66 3.10
C ASP A 79 10.18 7.10 3.11
N LYS A 80 11.50 7.29 3.26
CA LYS A 80 12.09 8.60 3.04
C LYS A 80 12.22 8.75 1.55
N VAL A 81 11.49 9.67 0.96
CA VAL A 81 11.89 10.16 -0.34
C VAL A 81 13.23 10.85 -0.13
N GLY A 82 14.26 10.41 -0.85
CA GLY A 82 15.56 11.07 -0.84
C GLY A 82 15.43 12.55 -1.20
N MET A 83 16.48 13.34 -0.96
CA MET A 83 16.50 14.75 -1.39
C MET A 83 16.37 14.91 -2.91
N ASP A 84 16.66 13.84 -3.65
CA ASP A 84 16.53 13.80 -5.09
C ASP A 84 15.13 13.34 -5.48
N ASN A 85 14.29 14.30 -5.85
CA ASN A 85 13.01 14.08 -6.50
C ASN A 85 13.05 14.46 -7.98
N THR A 86 14.25 14.58 -8.56
CA THR A 86 14.42 14.89 -9.99
C THR A 86 13.68 13.85 -10.81
N ASP A 87 12.87 14.31 -11.77
CA ASP A 87 12.02 13.51 -12.66
C ASP A 87 10.77 12.88 -12.03
N TYR A 88 10.53 13.08 -10.72
CA TYR A 88 9.36 12.55 -9.99
C TYR A 88 8.56 13.64 -9.27
N GLU A 89 8.76 14.92 -9.60
CA GLU A 89 8.19 16.07 -8.88
C GLU A 89 6.66 16.11 -8.88
N ASP A 90 6.03 15.54 -9.92
CA ASP A 90 4.57 15.46 -10.05
C ASP A 90 3.95 14.31 -9.24
N ILE A 91 4.78 13.36 -8.81
CA ILE A 91 4.38 12.12 -8.11
C ILE A 91 4.75 12.21 -6.62
N ILE A 92 5.87 12.88 -6.33
CA ILE A 92 6.52 12.97 -5.03
C ILE A 92 6.41 14.40 -4.49
N GLY A 93 5.72 14.56 -3.36
CA GLY A 93 5.51 15.87 -2.74
C GLY A 93 6.79 16.49 -2.17
N ARG A 94 6.96 17.81 -2.33
CA ARG A 94 8.15 18.59 -1.87
C ARG A 94 8.28 18.76 -0.34
N HIS A 95 7.49 18.06 0.49
CA HIS A 95 7.20 18.46 1.87
C HIS A 95 7.46 17.41 2.96
N GLU A 96 8.26 16.38 2.69
CA GLU A 96 8.60 15.41 3.75
C GLU A 96 9.58 15.95 4.81
N LEU A 97 10.27 17.07 4.53
CA LEU A 97 11.27 17.65 5.43
C LEU A 97 10.89 19.06 5.91
N THR A 98 9.74 19.20 6.56
CA THR A 98 9.70 20.15 7.68
C THR A 98 10.28 19.40 8.87
N GLY A 99 11.50 19.74 9.29
CA GLY A 99 12.23 19.01 10.34
C GLY A 99 11.30 18.57 11.48
N ARG A 100 11.17 17.25 11.67
CA ARG A 100 10.41 16.71 12.79
C ARG A 100 11.08 17.24 14.07
N LYS A 101 10.39 18.13 14.79
CA LYS A 101 10.62 18.26 16.23
C LYS A 101 10.37 16.87 16.81
N GLU A 102 11.34 16.39 17.60
CA GLU A 102 11.13 15.24 18.47
C GLU A 102 9.79 15.40 19.18
N ARG A 103 8.85 14.48 18.94
CA ARG A 103 7.67 14.38 19.79
C ARG A 103 8.14 13.78 21.09
N LYS A 104 8.46 14.65 22.06
CA LYS A 104 8.56 14.25 23.46
C LYS A 104 7.15 13.92 23.94
N TRP A 105 6.96 12.69 24.40
CA TRP A 105 5.78 12.25 25.11
C TRP A 105 5.60 13.03 26.40
#